data_AF-A0A151TQC5-F1
#
_entry.id   AF-A0A151TQC5-F1
#
_cell.length_a   1.000
_cell.length_b   1.000
_cell.length_c   1.000
_cell.angle_alpha   90.00
_cell.angle_beta   90.00
_cell.angle_gamma   90.00
#
_symmetry.space_group_name_H-M   'P 1'
#
loop_
_entity.id
_entity.type
_entity.pdbx_description
1 polymer ?
#
loop_
_entity_poly.entity_id
_entity_poly.type
_entity_poly.pdbx_seq_one_letter_code
_entity_poly.pdbx_strand_id
1 'polypeptide(L)' 'MTGDPSKFLSLKLKNEGFVTYGDNNKGKILGHGNIGNSSSSALIENVLLVDGLVMVDDYSRFTWVMFLAN' A
#
# COMPACT_ATOMS: atom_id res chain seq x y z
N MET A 1 0.96 3.18 -0.94
CA MET A 1 1.84 2.52 0.06
C MET A 1 1.18 1.23 0.50
N THR A 2 1.95 0.22 0.88
CA THR A 2 1.43 -1.07 1.38
C THR A 2 2.35 -1.58 2.50
N GLY A 3 1.81 -2.39 3.42
CA GLY A 3 2.62 -3.17 4.36
C GLY A 3 2.81 -4.63 3.94
N ASP A 4 2.13 -5.06 2.86
CA ASP A 4 2.25 -6.41 2.32
C ASP A 4 3.32 -6.47 1.20
N PRO A 5 4.46 -7.15 1.42
CA PRO A 5 5.52 -7.27 0.42
C PRO A 5 5.14 -8.22 -0.73
N SER A 6 4.16 -9.11 -0.54
CA SER A 6 3.75 -10.10 -1.56
C SER A 6 3.00 -9.49 -2.74
N LYS A 7 2.50 -8.25 -2.62
CA LYS A 7 1.89 -7.51 -3.76
C LYS A 7 2.90 -6.98 -4.78
N PHE A 8 4.19 -6.98 -4.46
CA PHE A 8 5.20 -6.42 -5.35
C PHE A 8 5.63 -7.41 -6.43
N LEU A 9 5.65 -6.94 -7.68
CA LEU A 9 6.28 -7.62 -8.80
C LEU A 9 7.81 -7.43 -8.77
N SER A 10 8.26 -6.30 -8.23
CA SER A 10 9.66 -5.98 -8.01
C SER A 10 9.75 -5.12 -6.75
N LEU A 11 10.62 -5.48 -5.81
CA LEU A 11 10.83 -4.76 -4.56
C LEU A 11 12.33 -4.53 -4.35
N LYS A 12 12.71 -3.28 -4.14
CA LYS A 12 14.05 -2.89 -3.69
C LYS A 12 13.96 -2.45 -2.24
N LEU A 13 14.57 -3.23 -1.35
CA LEU A 13 14.68 -2.87 0.05
C LEU A 13 15.62 -1.68 0.20
N LYS A 14 15.18 -0.71 1.00
CA LYS A 14 15.92 0.51 1.32
C LYS A 14 15.51 0.96 2.72
N ASN A 15 16.46 1.00 3.65
CA ASN A 15 16.20 1.45 5.01
C ASN A 15 16.31 2.98 5.12
N GLU A 16 15.44 3.70 4.41
CA GLU A 16 15.55 5.15 4.32
C GLU A 16 14.25 5.87 4.68
N GLY A 17 14.25 6.47 5.88
CA GLY A 17 13.24 7.45 6.29
C GLY A 17 11.96 6.86 6.88
N PHE A 18 11.04 7.78 7.15
CA PHE A 18 9.74 7.49 7.74
C PHE A 18 8.66 8.23 6.96
N VAL A 19 7.53 7.55 6.75
CA VAL A 19 6.29 8.20 6.33
C VAL A 19 5.57 8.67 7.58
N THR A 20 5.02 9.89 7.56
CA THR A 20 4.13 10.37 8.62
C THR A 20 2.69 10.25 8.12
N TYR A 21 1.82 9.62 8.90
CA TYR A 21 0.42 9.43 8.59
C TYR A 21 -0.42 10.65 9.00
N GLY A 22 -1.71 10.67 8.61
CA GLY A 22 -2.63 11.76 8.94
C GLY A 22 -2.86 11.96 10.44
N ASP A 23 -2.65 10.91 11.23
CA ASP A 23 -2.72 10.87 12.69
C ASP A 23 -1.38 11.20 13.38
N ASN A 24 -0.38 11.66 12.62
CA ASN A 24 0.99 11.98 13.08
C ASN A 24 1.86 10.79 13.54
N ASN A 25 1.31 9.57 13.58
CA ASN A 25 2.15 8.38 13.72
C ASN A 25 3.06 8.21 12.50
N LYS A 26 4.16 7.48 12.69
CA LYS A 26 5.18 7.27 11.66
C LYS A 26 5.37 5.80 11.35
N GLY A 27 5.46 5.48 10.06
CA GLY A 27 5.83 4.16 9.56
C GLY A 27 7.23 4.18 8.97
N LYS A 28 8.03 3.16 9.27
CA LYS A 28 9.38 3.03 8.72
C LYS A 28 9.29 2.57 7.26
N ILE A 29 9.98 3.25 6.35
CA ILE A 29 10.08 2.80 4.97
C ILE A 29 11.08 1.63 4.92
N LEU A 30 10.61 0.48 4.42
CA LEU A 30 11.43 -0.72 4.23
C LEU A 30 11.97 -0.83 2.80
N GLY A 31 11.32 -0.16 1.84
CA GLY A 31 11.72 -0.19 0.45
C GLY A 31 10.66 0.39 -0.48
N HIS A 32 10.91 0.24 -1.78
CA HIS A 32 9.95 0.62 -2.81
C HIS A 32 10.00 -0.32 -4.00
N GLY A 33 8.91 -0.33 -4.78
CA GLY A 33 8.77 -1.28 -5.85
C GLY A 33 7.53 -1.08 -6.70
N ASN A 34 7.35 -1.97 -7.67
CA ASN A 34 6.20 -1.92 -8.58
C ASN A 34 5.17 -2.97 -8.17
N ILE A 35 3.90 -2.60 -8.14
CA ILE A 35 2.76 -3.47 -7.87
C ILE A 35 1.94 -3.56 -9.15
N GLY A 36 1.48 -4.74 -9.50
CA GLY A 36 0.62 -4.92 -10.66
C GLY A 36 -0.07 -6.26 -10.64
N ASN A 37 -1.02 -6.43 -11.55
CA ASN A 37 -1.69 -7.70 -11.76
C ASN A 37 -1.07 -8.38 -12.98
N SER A 38 -0.64 -9.63 -12.86
CA SER A 38 -0.09 -10.38 -13.99
C SER A 38 -1.07 -10.52 -15.17
N SER A 39 -2.38 -10.45 -14.89
CA SER A 39 -3.45 -10.63 -15.87
C SER A 39 -3.92 -9.34 -16.54
N SER A 40 -3.47 -8.16 -16.10
CA SER A 40 -3.89 -6.88 -16.69
C SER A 40 -2.72 -5.91 -16.83
N SER A 41 -2.83 -4.94 -17.73
CA SER A 41 -1.81 -3.91 -17.94
C SER A 41 -1.71 -2.87 -16.80
N ALA A 42 -2.43 -3.08 -15.69
CA ALA A 42 -2.43 -2.16 -14.56
C ALA A 42 -1.16 -2.34 -13.73
N LEU A 43 -0.25 -1.36 -13.85
CA LEU A 43 1.00 -1.27 -13.12
C LEU A 43 1.02 0.02 -12.31
N ILE A 44 1.31 -0.09 -11.02
CA ILE A 44 1.54 1.04 -10.12
C ILE A 44 3.02 1.03 -9.76
N GLU A 45 3.72 2.06 -10.17
CA GLU A 45 5.17 2.20 -9.98
C GLU A 45 5.51 2.94 -8.70
N ASN A 46 6.71 2.70 -8.17
CA ASN A 46 7.27 3.43 -7.03
C ASN A 46 6.41 3.37 -5.75
N VAL A 47 5.73 2.24 -5.52
CA VAL A 47 4.97 2.01 -4.29
C VAL A 47 5.93 1.79 -3.13
N LEU A 48 5.72 2.51 -2.03
CA LEU A 48 6.48 2.32 -0.79
C LEU A 48 5.96 1.12 0.00
N LEU A 49 6.89 0.28 0.46
CA LEU A 49 6.67 -0.72 1.50
C LEU A 49 6.97 -0.09 2.86
N VAL A 50 5.97 -0.07 3.73
CA VAL A 50 6.05 0.59 5.04
C VAL A 50 5.75 -0.40 6.15
N ASP A 51 6.66 -0.46 7.13
CA ASP A 51 6.52 -1.32 8.30
C ASP A 51 5.32 -0.89 9.17
N GLY A 52 4.59 -1.87 9.70
CA GLY A 52 3.42 -1.62 10.54
C GLY A 52 2.18 -1.09 9.80
N LEU A 53 2.21 -0.95 8.48
CA LEU A 53 1.04 -0.59 7.70
C LEU A 53 0.13 -1.82 7.53
N VAL A 54 -0.79 -2.02 8.48
CA VAL A 54 -1.79 -3.08 8.39
C VAL A 54 -2.76 -2.73 7.26
N MET A 55 -2.77 -3.55 6.21
CA MET A 55 -3.92 -3.57 5.31
C MET A 55 -5.09 -4.07 6.14
N VAL A 56 -5.98 -3.17 6.55
CA VAL A 56 -7.28 -3.55 7.09
C VAL A 56 -8.06 -4.09 5.90
N ASP A 57 -7.82 -5.36 5.57
CA ASP A 57 -8.65 -6.12 4.65
C ASP A 57 -9.96 -6.47 5.39
N ASP A 58 -10.69 -5.44 5.80
CA ASP A 58 -12.13 -5.57 6.02
C ASP A 58 -12.80 -5.37 4.65
N TYR A 59 -12.47 -6.27 3.70
CA TYR A 59 -13.32 -6.51 2.53
C TYR A 59 -14.53 -7.37 2.90
N SER A 60 -14.72 -7.70 4.19
CA SER A 60 -15.84 -8.51 4.66
C SER A 60 -17.05 -7.70 5.14
N ARG A 61 -16.98 -6.39 5.42
CA ARG A 61 -18.12 -5.66 6.02
C ARG A 61 -18.28 -4.20 5.56
N PHE A 62 -18.44 -4.00 4.26
CA PHE A 62 -19.00 -2.77 3.66
C PHE A 62 -18.09 -1.53 3.67
N THR A 63 -17.65 -1.10 2.50
CA THR A 63 -17.50 0.36 2.19
C THR A 63 -17.41 0.68 0.70
N TRP A 64 -17.65 -0.29 -0.19
CA TRP A 64 -18.10 0.04 -1.54
C TRP A 64 -19.48 0.71 -1.44
N VAL A 65 -19.60 1.89 -2.04
CA VAL A 65 -20.85 2.50 -2.53
C VAL A 65 -21.88 2.97 -1.50
N MET A 66 -21.70 4.17 -0.92
CA MET A 66 -22.84 5.00 -0.47
C MET A 66 -22.71 6.50 -0.77
N PHE A 67 -21.67 6.97 -1.48
CA PHE A 67 -21.57 8.39 -1.90
C PHE A 67 -21.91 8.65 -3.37
N LEU A 68 -22.53 7.69 -4.06
CA LEU A 68 -23.29 7.96 -5.30
C LEU A 68 -24.80 7.98 -5.00
N ALA A 69 -25.18 8.85 -4.06
CA ALA A 69 -26.56 9.24 -3.85
C ALA A 69 -26.62 10.76 -3.61
N ASN A 70 -26.34 11.54 -4.65
CA ASN A 70 -27.20 12.60 -5.20
C ASN A 70 -26.57 13.16 -6.48
#